data_AF-A0A413QSS4-F1
#
_entry.id   AF-A0A413QSS4-F1
#
_cell.length_a   1.000
_cell.length_b   1.000
_cell.length_c   1.000
_cell.angle_alpha   90.00
_cell.angle_beta   90.00
_cell.angle_gamma   90.00
#
_symmetry.space_group_name_H-M   'P 1'
#
loop_
_entity.id
_entity.type
_entity.pdbx_description
1 polymer ?
#
loop_
_entity_poly.entity_id
_entity_poly.type
_entity_poly.pdbx_seq_one_letter_code
_entity_poly.pdbx_strand_id
1 'polypeptide(L)'
;MPQFLFYCRWPYGGSVRQERNPMKNTAIVFLFALLACPIISYGQIPPSSSTLQGPSPAEVSRFSCEGRVWRLDATDVTALPRNFRTTDMSFRPVEKKYQQEIDAAYIPSRRGLSRLHASGSAQFTEKQLQALAGVLKEKASGPVYIVDLRQESHGFANGIPISWYGPRDWGNKGKSHHAVLQDEKNRLHHLKGKTITLYQQGKDDAVLPVRTVLVGRAQTEQELVQAAGLHYYRITATDHLWPRPETIDQFIRFVQSLPPQAWLHFHCEAGMGRTTAFMNLYDMMKNPSVPLKDILYREYEIGGNYTAHTVSHTSPSDWKGPYYNEKSRMIRLFYQYVQENYRTNFVHSWSNWLKAHETEKYM
;
A
#
# COMPACT_ATOMS: atom_id res chain seq x y z
N MET A 1 27.66 49.44 19.28
CA MET A 1 28.67 48.72 20.09
C MET A 1 28.16 48.61 21.52
N PRO A 2 28.58 47.60 22.32
CA PRO A 2 29.13 46.28 21.97
C PRO A 2 28.11 45.17 22.38
N GLN A 3 28.05 43.97 21.78
CA GLN A 3 29.03 42.86 21.77
C GLN A 3 29.52 42.43 23.16
N PHE A 4 29.19 41.20 23.55
CA PHE A 4 30.06 40.38 24.40
C PHE A 4 30.05 38.93 23.92
N LEU A 5 31.24 38.47 23.51
CA LEU A 5 31.58 37.06 23.31
C LEU A 5 31.94 36.44 24.67
N PHE A 6 31.77 35.13 24.81
CA PHE A 6 32.57 34.34 25.74
C PHE A 6 33.23 33.17 25.01
N TYR A 7 34.56 33.18 25.07
CA TYR A 7 35.43 32.07 24.68
C TYR A 7 35.69 31.17 25.90
N CYS A 8 35.88 29.87 25.69
CA CYS A 8 36.78 29.08 26.54
C CYS A 8 37.40 27.93 25.73
N ARG A 9 38.58 27.44 26.15
CA ARG A 9 39.58 26.84 25.24
C ARG A 9 40.29 25.63 25.87
N TRP A 10 40.17 24.44 25.24
CA TRP A 10 41.18 23.34 25.19
C TRP A 10 41.64 22.68 26.54
N PRO A 11 42.30 21.48 26.59
CA PRO A 11 43.14 20.85 25.57
C PRO A 11 43.12 19.30 25.36
N TYR A 12 43.75 18.87 24.26
CA TYR A 12 44.52 17.64 23.97
C TYR A 12 44.33 16.30 24.72
N GLY A 13 44.27 15.22 23.93
CA GLY A 13 45.25 14.12 24.02
C GLY A 13 44.73 12.67 24.17
N GLY A 14 45.22 11.75 23.33
CA GLY A 14 45.18 10.30 23.62
C GLY A 14 44.63 9.38 22.52
N SER A 15 45.48 8.93 21.59
CA SER A 15 45.16 7.83 20.67
C SER A 15 45.70 6.50 21.20
N VAL A 16 44.90 5.42 21.18
CA VAL A 16 45.40 4.05 21.27
C VAL A 16 44.84 3.22 20.13
N ARG A 17 45.76 2.76 19.27
CA ARG A 17 45.56 1.81 18.18
C ARG A 17 45.93 0.43 18.73
N GLN A 18 45.13 -0.60 18.50
CA GLN A 18 45.52 -1.97 18.83
C GLN A 18 45.31 -2.90 17.64
N GLU A 19 46.40 -3.14 16.92
CA GLU A 19 46.50 -4.19 15.91
C GLU A 19 46.76 -5.54 16.60
N ARG A 20 46.10 -6.61 16.13
CA ARG A 20 46.66 -7.97 16.15
C ARG A 20 46.28 -8.69 14.86
N ASN A 21 47.27 -9.38 14.30
CA ASN A 21 47.18 -10.18 13.08
C ASN A 21 47.71 -11.62 13.41
N PRO A 22 47.86 -12.58 12.48
CA PRO A 22 46.92 -13.70 12.41
C PRO A 22 47.53 -15.11 12.65
N MET A 23 46.66 -16.12 12.80
CA MET A 23 46.98 -17.56 12.63
C MET A 23 45.82 -18.21 11.85
N LYS A 24 46.02 -18.69 10.62
CA LYS A 24 46.59 -19.99 10.18
C LYS A 24 45.68 -21.21 10.35
N ASN A 25 45.08 -21.59 9.22
CA ASN A 25 44.84 -22.93 8.69
C ASN A 25 44.34 -24.07 9.60
N THR A 26 43.11 -24.52 9.32
CA THR A 26 42.84 -25.96 9.09
C THR A 26 41.73 -26.11 8.04
N ALA A 27 42.03 -26.81 6.95
CA ALA A 27 41.02 -27.22 5.96
C ALA A 27 40.44 -28.58 6.36
N ILE A 28 39.12 -28.75 6.24
CA ILE A 28 38.45 -30.05 6.38
C ILE A 28 37.88 -30.41 5.01
N VAL A 29 38.44 -31.47 4.42
CA VAL A 29 38.01 -32.06 3.16
C VAL A 29 36.89 -33.06 3.45
N PHE A 30 35.70 -32.85 2.89
CA PHE A 30 34.67 -33.89 2.86
C PHE A 30 34.75 -34.67 1.55
N LEU A 31 35.06 -35.96 1.68
CA LEU A 31 35.19 -36.92 0.60
C LEU A 31 33.80 -37.50 0.29
N PHE A 32 33.29 -37.32 -0.94
CA PHE A 32 32.12 -38.07 -1.42
C PHE A 32 32.58 -39.19 -2.37
N ALA A 33 32.24 -40.43 -2.02
CA ALA A 33 32.53 -41.60 -2.84
C ALA A 33 31.48 -41.79 -3.95
N LEU A 34 31.96 -42.18 -5.14
CA LEU A 34 31.17 -42.65 -6.27
C LEU A 34 31.04 -44.19 -6.25
N LEU A 35 30.29 -44.73 -7.24
CA LEU A 35 30.04 -46.14 -7.59
C LEU A 35 28.75 -46.73 -6.97
N ALA A 36 27.90 -47.48 -7.71
CA ALA A 36 27.85 -47.74 -9.16
C ALA A 36 26.43 -48.18 -9.59
N CYS A 37 26.12 -48.09 -10.90
CA CYS A 37 24.94 -48.71 -11.51
C CYS A 37 25.08 -50.24 -11.60
N PRO A 38 23.97 -50.95 -11.90
CA PRO A 38 23.96 -51.67 -13.17
C PRO A 38 22.69 -51.46 -14.03
N ILE A 39 22.77 -52.00 -15.26
CA ILE A 39 21.80 -51.99 -16.37
C ILE A 39 21.46 -53.49 -16.64
N ILE A 40 20.32 -53.97 -17.17
CA ILE A 40 19.53 -53.69 -18.40
C ILE A 40 18.06 -54.12 -18.10
N SER A 41 16.98 -53.47 -18.57
CA SER A 41 16.32 -53.85 -19.84
C SER A 41 15.15 -52.95 -20.29
N TYR A 42 14.96 -52.90 -21.60
CA TYR A 42 13.92 -52.18 -22.34
C TYR A 42 12.60 -52.94 -22.41
N GLY A 43 11.49 -52.19 -22.53
CA GLY A 43 10.35 -52.63 -23.35
C GLY A 43 8.95 -52.47 -22.76
N GLN A 44 8.36 -51.26 -22.87
CA GLN A 44 7.00 -51.03 -23.40
C GLN A 44 6.67 -49.52 -23.46
N ILE A 45 5.96 -49.11 -24.51
CA ILE A 45 5.54 -47.72 -24.81
C ILE A 45 4.09 -47.52 -24.28
N PRO A 46 3.69 -46.29 -23.87
CA PRO A 46 2.77 -46.12 -22.73
C PRO A 46 1.33 -45.77 -23.12
N PRO A 47 0.42 -45.71 -22.11
CA PRO A 47 -0.78 -44.88 -22.18
C PRO A 47 -0.71 -43.64 -21.27
N SER A 48 -1.31 -42.55 -21.76
CA SER A 48 -1.90 -41.42 -21.02
C SER A 48 -1.07 -40.66 -19.97
N SER A 49 -0.60 -39.47 -20.36
CA SER A 49 -0.67 -38.21 -19.60
C SER A 49 -0.57 -38.28 -18.07
N SER A 50 0.64 -38.16 -17.54
CA SER A 50 0.86 -37.74 -16.15
C SER A 50 0.46 -36.26 -15.98
N THR A 51 -0.79 -36.02 -15.57
CA THR A 51 -1.14 -34.75 -14.94
C THR A 51 -0.22 -34.53 -13.75
N LEU A 52 0.50 -33.40 -13.76
CA LEU A 52 1.15 -32.87 -12.57
C LEU A 52 0.05 -32.61 -11.52
N GLN A 53 -0.17 -33.58 -10.64
CA GLN A 53 -0.98 -33.37 -9.45
C GLN A 53 -0.27 -32.31 -8.60
N GLY A 54 -0.82 -31.11 -8.60
CA GLY A 54 -0.44 -30.09 -7.62
C GLY A 54 -0.65 -30.62 -6.20
N PRO A 55 0.02 -30.02 -5.20
CA PRO A 55 -0.05 -30.49 -3.82
C PRO A 55 -1.50 -30.59 -3.35
N SER A 56 -1.76 -31.63 -2.55
CA SER A 56 -3.08 -31.91 -1.98
C SER A 56 -3.69 -30.67 -1.32
N PRO A 57 -5.02 -30.45 -1.40
CA PRO A 57 -5.69 -29.34 -0.72
C PRO A 57 -5.39 -29.23 0.79
N ALA A 58 -4.93 -30.32 1.41
CA ALA A 58 -4.53 -30.36 2.82
C ALA A 58 -3.24 -29.56 3.15
N GLU A 59 -2.34 -29.29 2.18
CA GLU A 59 -1.09 -28.56 2.45
C GLU A 59 -1.21 -27.03 2.31
N VAL A 60 -2.33 -26.52 1.79
CA VAL A 60 -2.57 -25.07 1.61
C VAL A 60 -2.98 -24.39 2.94
N SER A 61 -3.21 -25.15 4.02
CA SER A 61 -3.79 -24.67 5.28
C SER A 61 -2.82 -24.64 6.46
N ARG A 62 -1.79 -23.77 6.42
CA ARG A 62 -0.96 -23.44 7.62
C ARG A 62 -0.69 -21.95 7.89
N PHE A 63 -1.30 -21.04 7.14
CA PHE A 63 -1.33 -19.61 7.48
C PHE A 63 -2.73 -19.02 7.21
N SER A 64 -3.66 -19.20 8.17
CA SER A 64 -4.91 -18.44 8.15
C SER A 64 -4.58 -16.96 8.35
N CYS A 65 -4.98 -16.14 7.37
CA CYS A 65 -4.88 -14.68 7.45
C CYS A 65 -6.18 -14.04 7.97
N GLU A 66 -7.12 -14.84 8.49
CA GLU A 66 -8.41 -14.38 8.98
C GLU A 66 -8.27 -13.29 10.04
N GLY A 67 -9.18 -12.32 9.99
CA GLY A 67 -9.25 -11.29 11.02
C GLY A 67 -9.63 -11.90 12.36
N ARG A 68 -8.99 -11.41 13.43
CA ARG A 68 -9.06 -11.98 14.79
C ARG A 68 -9.26 -10.95 15.91
N VAL A 69 -8.96 -9.67 15.67
CA VAL A 69 -9.10 -8.60 16.68
C VAL A 69 -9.59 -7.30 16.06
N TRP A 70 -10.16 -6.41 16.88
CA TRP A 70 -10.41 -5.02 16.51
C TRP A 70 -9.14 -4.19 16.71
N ARG A 71 -8.46 -3.85 15.60
CA ARG A 71 -7.36 -2.88 15.60
C ARG A 71 -7.91 -1.46 15.78
N LEU A 72 -7.19 -0.64 16.54
CA LEU A 72 -7.35 0.81 16.59
C LEU A 72 -6.52 1.42 15.44
N ASP A 73 -7.18 1.96 14.43
CA ASP A 73 -6.51 2.42 13.19
C ASP A 73 -5.91 3.84 13.33
N ALA A 74 -6.50 4.69 14.17
CA ALA A 74 -5.98 6.04 14.44
C ALA A 74 -6.21 6.47 15.90
N THR A 75 -5.28 7.26 16.43
CA THR A 75 -5.42 7.91 17.75
C THR A 75 -6.29 9.17 17.64
N ASP A 76 -7.12 9.40 18.64
CA ASP A 76 -8.07 10.51 18.63
C ASP A 76 -7.39 11.85 18.98
N VAL A 77 -6.93 12.54 17.93
CA VAL A 77 -6.30 13.86 17.99
C VAL A 77 -7.04 14.86 17.10
N THR A 78 -7.18 16.11 17.57
CA THR A 78 -7.79 17.19 16.78
C THR A 78 -6.75 17.75 15.79
N ALA A 79 -6.45 16.99 14.75
CA ALA A 79 -5.52 17.35 13.69
C ALA A 79 -5.95 16.69 12.36
N LEU A 80 -5.26 16.99 11.27
CA LEU A 80 -5.42 16.21 10.03
C LEU A 80 -4.90 14.76 10.23
N PRO A 81 -5.45 13.78 9.50
CA PRO A 81 -4.96 12.41 9.53
C PRO A 81 -3.48 12.30 9.15
N ARG A 82 -2.82 11.26 9.68
CA ARG A 82 -1.41 10.94 9.38
C ARG A 82 -1.18 10.90 7.86
N ASN A 83 0.00 11.35 7.42
CA ASN A 83 0.40 11.36 6.01
C ASN A 83 -0.58 12.12 5.08
N PHE A 84 -1.39 13.05 5.61
CA PHE A 84 -2.16 13.96 4.78
C PHE A 84 -1.24 14.75 3.83
N ARG A 85 -1.64 14.77 2.56
CA ARG A 85 -1.02 15.57 1.49
C ARG A 85 -2.03 15.94 0.42
N THR A 86 -1.76 17.02 -0.30
CA THR A 86 -2.54 17.52 -1.43
C THR A 86 -1.60 17.80 -2.61
N THR A 87 -2.10 17.72 -3.85
CA THR A 87 -1.25 17.85 -5.06
C THR A 87 -0.67 19.26 -5.26
N ASP A 88 -1.19 20.27 -4.56
CA ASP A 88 -0.65 21.63 -4.51
C ASP A 88 0.51 21.81 -3.51
N MET A 89 0.79 20.84 -2.62
CA MET A 89 1.90 20.95 -1.66
C MET A 89 3.28 21.05 -2.33
N SER A 90 4.19 21.74 -1.64
CA SER A 90 5.61 21.78 -1.99
C SER A 90 6.25 20.39 -1.90
N PHE A 91 7.21 20.14 -2.78
CA PHE A 91 8.03 18.93 -2.77
C PHE A 91 8.97 18.90 -1.55
N ARG A 92 9.14 17.71 -0.99
CA ARG A 92 9.97 17.41 0.18
C ARG A 92 11.28 16.75 -0.27
N PRO A 93 12.41 16.94 0.44
CA PRO A 93 13.66 16.28 0.12
C PRO A 93 13.55 14.74 0.15
N VAL A 94 14.32 14.09 -0.72
CA VAL A 94 14.41 12.62 -0.81
C VAL A 94 14.98 12.03 0.48
N GLU A 95 14.23 11.09 1.08
CA GLU A 95 14.67 10.34 2.26
C GLU A 95 15.91 9.48 1.96
N LYS A 96 16.84 9.39 2.93
CA LYS A 96 18.07 8.58 2.82
C LYS A 96 17.86 7.16 2.28
N LYS A 97 16.76 6.51 2.65
CA LYS A 97 16.43 5.14 2.24
C LYS A 97 16.14 4.98 0.74
N TYR A 98 15.83 6.06 0.02
CA TYR A 98 15.54 6.06 -1.42
C TYR A 98 16.61 6.78 -2.26
N GLN A 99 17.69 7.29 -1.68
CA GLN A 99 18.74 8.03 -2.42
C GLN A 99 19.48 7.18 -3.47
N GLN A 100 19.33 5.84 -3.44
CA GLN A 100 19.85 4.92 -4.46
C GLN A 100 18.87 4.68 -5.62
N GLU A 101 17.59 5.03 -5.46
CA GLU A 101 16.50 4.81 -6.43
C GLU A 101 15.89 6.11 -6.98
N ILE A 102 16.07 7.21 -6.24
CA ILE A 102 15.55 8.54 -6.53
C ILE A 102 16.72 9.53 -6.56
N ASP A 103 16.94 10.14 -7.72
CA ASP A 103 17.91 11.21 -7.92
C ASP A 103 17.45 12.49 -7.22
N ALA A 104 18.08 12.81 -6.09
CA ALA A 104 17.72 13.97 -5.27
C ALA A 104 18.08 15.34 -5.89
N ALA A 105 18.79 15.37 -7.01
CA ALA A 105 19.05 16.60 -7.78
C ALA A 105 18.00 16.84 -8.88
N TYR A 106 17.19 15.82 -9.20
CA TYR A 106 16.14 15.93 -10.21
C TYR A 106 14.89 16.61 -9.64
N ILE A 107 14.41 17.65 -10.31
CA ILE A 107 13.19 18.36 -9.93
C ILE A 107 12.05 17.89 -10.85
N PRO A 108 11.04 17.15 -10.36
CA PRO A 108 9.99 16.62 -11.21
C PRO A 108 9.00 17.70 -11.67
N SER A 109 8.41 17.50 -12.84
CA SER A 109 7.45 18.41 -13.44
C SER A 109 6.17 18.56 -12.60
N ARG A 110 5.80 19.80 -12.26
CA ARG A 110 4.52 20.13 -11.62
C ARG A 110 3.35 20.27 -12.61
N ARG A 111 3.55 19.99 -13.90
CA ARG A 111 2.52 20.12 -14.95
C ARG A 111 1.26 19.35 -14.58
N GLY A 112 0.13 20.05 -14.49
CA GLY A 112 -1.19 19.47 -14.22
C GLY A 112 -1.58 19.31 -12.74
N LEU A 113 -0.63 19.33 -11.80
CA LEU A 113 -0.92 19.07 -10.37
C LEU A 113 -1.95 20.03 -9.76
N SER A 114 -1.92 21.31 -10.16
CA SER A 114 -2.87 22.34 -9.69
C SER A 114 -4.31 22.16 -10.18
N ARG A 115 -4.53 21.27 -11.16
CA ARG A 115 -5.85 20.91 -11.70
C ARG A 115 -6.22 19.45 -11.47
N LEU A 116 -5.32 18.69 -10.81
CA LEU A 116 -5.55 17.27 -10.53
C LEU A 116 -6.61 17.10 -9.43
N HIS A 117 -6.69 18.04 -8.47
CA HIS A 117 -7.64 18.04 -7.35
C HIS A 117 -7.60 16.71 -6.57
N ALA A 118 -6.41 16.24 -6.24
CA ALA A 118 -6.23 15.03 -5.46
C ALA A 118 -5.51 15.29 -4.13
N SER A 119 -5.82 14.44 -3.17
CA SER A 119 -5.18 14.39 -1.87
C SER A 119 -5.19 12.96 -1.34
N GLY A 120 -4.45 12.71 -0.25
CA GLY A 120 -4.61 11.47 0.46
C GLY A 120 -3.96 11.42 1.84
N SER A 121 -4.40 10.47 2.65
CA SER A 121 -3.93 10.28 4.03
C SER A 121 -4.06 8.83 4.51
N ALA A 122 -3.64 8.61 5.76
CA ALA A 122 -4.01 7.47 6.59
C ALA A 122 -5.49 7.53 7.00
N GLN A 123 -5.95 6.49 7.69
CA GLN A 123 -7.25 6.47 8.36
C GLN A 123 -7.41 7.67 9.31
N PHE A 124 -8.64 8.17 9.40
CA PHE A 124 -9.05 9.29 10.26
C PHE A 124 -9.99 8.82 11.39
N THR A 125 -9.96 9.50 12.54
CA THR A 125 -11.09 9.48 13.49
C THR A 125 -12.22 10.39 13.02
N GLU A 126 -13.39 10.32 13.66
CA GLU A 126 -14.51 11.25 13.40
C GLU A 126 -14.07 12.73 13.51
N LYS A 127 -13.24 13.08 14.50
CA LYS A 127 -12.73 14.45 14.65
C LYS A 127 -11.76 14.84 13.54
N GLN A 128 -10.89 13.93 13.13
CA GLN A 128 -9.95 14.15 12.03
C GLN A 128 -10.68 14.27 10.68
N LEU A 129 -11.80 13.55 10.49
CA LEU A 129 -12.67 13.70 9.33
C LEU A 129 -13.31 15.09 9.27
N GLN A 130 -13.75 15.66 10.39
CA GLN A 130 -14.29 17.03 10.41
C GLN A 130 -13.22 18.07 10.02
N ALA A 131 -12.00 17.94 10.57
CA ALA A 131 -10.87 18.80 10.19
C ALA A 131 -10.49 18.65 8.70
N LEU A 132 -10.45 17.40 8.21
CA LEU A 132 -10.21 17.07 6.81
C LEU A 132 -11.30 17.67 5.89
N ALA A 133 -12.57 17.48 6.24
CA ALA A 133 -13.71 17.99 5.48
C ALA A 133 -13.66 19.51 5.31
N GLY A 134 -13.26 20.25 6.37
CA GLY A 134 -13.02 21.69 6.28
C GLY A 134 -11.97 22.05 5.25
N VAL A 135 -10.75 21.50 5.38
CA VAL A 135 -9.62 21.76 4.48
C VAL A 135 -9.93 21.37 3.02
N LEU A 136 -10.63 20.26 2.80
CA LEU A 136 -10.97 19.82 1.44
C LEU A 136 -12.07 20.69 0.81
N LYS A 137 -13.08 21.13 1.58
CA LYS A 137 -14.13 22.03 1.08
C LYS A 137 -13.63 23.44 0.80
N GLU A 138 -12.61 23.91 1.52
CA GLU A 138 -11.92 25.18 1.24
C GLU A 138 -11.12 25.11 -0.07
N LYS A 139 -10.50 23.96 -0.38
CA LYS A 139 -9.68 23.75 -1.58
C LYS A 139 -10.48 23.37 -2.84
N ALA A 140 -11.62 22.69 -2.69
CA ALA A 140 -12.38 22.16 -3.80
C ALA A 140 -13.39 23.18 -4.36
N SER A 141 -13.46 23.26 -5.70
CA SER A 141 -14.51 24.01 -6.43
C SER A 141 -15.66 23.12 -6.94
N GLY A 142 -15.61 21.82 -6.61
CA GLY A 142 -16.60 20.82 -6.99
C GLY A 142 -16.79 19.76 -5.89
N PRO A 143 -17.53 18.68 -6.16
CA PRO A 143 -17.84 17.65 -5.16
C PRO A 143 -16.58 16.95 -4.66
N VAL A 144 -16.47 16.78 -3.34
CA VAL A 144 -15.36 16.08 -2.68
C VAL A 144 -15.75 14.62 -2.41
N TYR A 145 -14.94 13.69 -2.89
CA TYR A 145 -15.09 12.26 -2.66
C TYR A 145 -13.99 11.76 -1.71
N ILE A 146 -14.39 11.11 -0.62
CA ILE A 146 -13.52 10.19 0.11
C ILE A 146 -13.50 8.87 -0.66
N VAL A 147 -12.31 8.48 -1.13
CA VAL A 147 -12.06 7.25 -1.87
C VAL A 147 -11.35 6.28 -0.94
N ASP A 148 -12.13 5.40 -0.34
CA ASP A 148 -11.68 4.36 0.58
C ASP A 148 -11.10 3.19 -0.22
N LEU A 149 -9.81 2.91 0.00
CA LEU A 149 -9.04 1.87 -0.69
C LEU A 149 -8.91 0.57 0.13
N ARG A 150 -9.70 0.41 1.20
CA ARG A 150 -9.52 -0.67 2.18
C ARG A 150 -10.31 -1.93 1.83
N GLN A 151 -9.65 -3.08 1.89
CA GLN A 151 -10.29 -4.38 1.70
C GLN A 151 -10.63 -5.03 3.04
N GLU A 152 -9.84 -4.76 4.08
CA GLU A 152 -10.12 -5.07 5.46
C GLU A 152 -11.45 -4.46 5.91
N SER A 153 -12.26 -5.25 6.60
CA SER A 153 -13.55 -4.82 7.16
C SER A 153 -13.29 -3.82 8.28
N HIS A 154 -13.80 -2.61 8.17
CA HIS A 154 -13.56 -1.54 9.14
C HIS A 154 -14.78 -0.62 9.28
N GLY A 155 -14.69 0.30 10.24
CA GLY A 155 -15.72 1.28 10.53
C GLY A 155 -15.43 2.00 11.84
N PHE A 156 -16.47 2.45 12.53
CA PHE A 156 -16.34 3.31 13.70
C PHE A 156 -17.14 2.79 14.88
N ALA A 157 -16.50 2.71 16.05
CA ALA A 157 -17.15 2.46 17.34
C ALA A 157 -17.05 3.74 18.19
N ASN A 158 -18.18 4.40 18.46
CA ASN A 158 -18.24 5.70 19.13
C ASN A 158 -17.33 6.78 18.49
N GLY A 159 -17.21 6.80 17.15
CA GLY A 159 -16.32 7.72 16.42
C GLY A 159 -14.83 7.31 16.40
N ILE A 160 -14.46 6.21 17.08
CA ILE A 160 -13.11 5.62 17.06
C ILE A 160 -13.01 4.69 15.83
N PRO A 161 -12.03 4.88 14.92
CA PRO A 161 -11.86 4.04 13.74
C PRO A 161 -11.25 2.69 14.14
N ILE A 162 -11.86 1.62 13.65
CA ILE A 162 -11.48 0.24 13.95
C ILE A 162 -11.53 -0.64 12.71
N SER A 163 -10.63 -1.62 12.65
CA SER A 163 -10.62 -2.64 11.59
C SER A 163 -10.51 -4.06 12.16
N TRP A 164 -11.08 -5.03 11.43
CA TRP A 164 -11.06 -6.43 11.80
C TRP A 164 -9.76 -7.10 11.33
N TYR A 165 -8.71 -6.89 12.11
CA TYR A 165 -7.33 -7.18 11.76
C TYR A 165 -6.97 -8.65 11.89
N GLY A 166 -6.32 -9.18 10.84
CA GLY A 166 -5.64 -10.48 10.81
C GLY A 166 -4.18 -10.31 10.38
N PRO A 167 -3.36 -11.38 10.39
CA PRO A 167 -2.00 -11.33 9.87
C PRO A 167 -1.91 -10.62 8.51
N ARG A 168 -0.95 -9.71 8.35
CA ARG A 168 -0.71 -8.91 7.13
C ARG A 168 -1.87 -8.00 6.69
N ASP A 169 -2.85 -7.75 7.55
CA ASP A 169 -4.12 -7.09 7.23
C ASP A 169 -4.91 -7.78 6.08
N TRP A 170 -4.80 -9.11 5.99
CA TRP A 170 -5.32 -9.92 4.89
C TRP A 170 -6.64 -10.66 5.21
N GLY A 171 -7.38 -10.23 6.24
CA GLY A 171 -8.62 -10.89 6.70
C GLY A 171 -9.74 -11.02 5.66
N ASN A 172 -9.66 -10.27 4.56
CA ASN A 172 -10.57 -10.28 3.43
C ASN A 172 -9.90 -10.61 2.08
N LYS A 173 -8.65 -11.07 2.10
CA LYS A 173 -7.91 -11.44 0.87
C LYS A 173 -8.67 -12.53 0.11
N GLY A 174 -8.81 -12.35 -1.20
CA GLY A 174 -9.55 -13.26 -2.08
C GLY A 174 -11.05 -13.00 -2.17
N LYS A 175 -11.71 -12.41 -1.16
CA LYS A 175 -13.14 -12.07 -1.22
C LYS A 175 -13.45 -11.11 -2.39
N SER A 176 -14.67 -11.19 -2.92
CA SER A 176 -15.20 -10.22 -3.88
C SER A 176 -15.57 -8.90 -3.18
N HIS A 177 -15.70 -7.82 -3.95
CA HIS A 177 -16.11 -6.51 -3.41
C HIS A 177 -17.39 -6.60 -2.56
N HIS A 178 -18.43 -7.24 -3.09
CA HIS A 178 -19.70 -7.45 -2.37
C HIS A 178 -19.53 -8.27 -1.08
N ALA A 179 -18.74 -9.35 -1.12
CA ALA A 179 -18.50 -10.19 0.07
C ALA A 179 -17.70 -9.45 1.16
N VAL A 180 -16.84 -8.50 0.79
CA VAL A 180 -16.18 -7.59 1.75
C VAL A 180 -17.18 -6.67 2.43
N LEU A 181 -18.03 -5.97 1.67
CA LEU A 181 -19.02 -5.06 2.25
C LEU A 181 -20.03 -5.79 3.14
N GLN A 182 -20.41 -7.01 2.79
CA GLN A 182 -21.31 -7.82 3.61
C GLN A 182 -20.64 -8.30 4.91
N ASP A 183 -19.37 -8.71 4.86
CA ASP A 183 -18.59 -9.06 6.06
C ASP A 183 -18.44 -7.85 7.00
N GLU A 184 -18.10 -6.69 6.45
CA GLU A 184 -17.98 -5.41 7.18
C GLU A 184 -19.29 -5.01 7.86
N LYS A 185 -20.39 -4.94 7.08
CA LYS A 185 -21.73 -4.60 7.60
C LYS A 185 -22.18 -5.58 8.68
N ASN A 186 -21.97 -6.88 8.46
CA ASN A 186 -22.31 -7.91 9.45
C ASN A 186 -21.52 -7.73 10.75
N ARG A 187 -20.22 -7.44 10.69
CA ARG A 187 -19.41 -7.24 11.90
C ARG A 187 -19.84 -6.00 12.67
N LEU A 188 -20.00 -4.86 11.99
CA LEU A 188 -20.37 -3.60 12.62
C LEU A 188 -21.76 -3.65 13.26
N HIS A 189 -22.74 -4.27 12.60
CA HIS A 189 -24.10 -4.44 13.13
C HIS A 189 -24.11 -5.10 14.52
N HIS A 190 -23.25 -6.10 14.72
CA HIS A 190 -23.14 -6.85 15.97
C HIS A 190 -22.31 -6.16 17.06
N LEU A 191 -21.79 -4.94 16.86
CA LEU A 191 -21.01 -4.22 17.87
C LEU A 191 -21.85 -3.47 18.90
N LYS A 192 -22.98 -2.88 18.48
CA LYS A 192 -23.78 -2.00 19.35
C LYS A 192 -24.23 -2.74 20.62
N GLY A 193 -24.02 -2.11 21.78
CA GLY A 193 -24.32 -2.67 23.09
C GLY A 193 -23.26 -3.62 23.66
N LYS A 194 -22.18 -3.93 22.92
CA LYS A 194 -21.09 -4.79 23.42
C LYS A 194 -19.89 -4.00 23.89
N THR A 195 -19.17 -4.56 24.85
CA THR A 195 -17.80 -4.15 25.18
C THR A 195 -16.82 -4.89 24.28
N ILE A 196 -15.97 -4.15 23.57
CA ILE A 196 -14.88 -4.72 22.75
C ILE A 196 -13.52 -4.30 23.30
N THR A 197 -12.51 -5.15 23.10
CA THR A 197 -11.10 -4.80 23.33
C THR A 197 -10.50 -4.26 22.03
N LEU A 198 -9.88 -3.09 22.10
CA LEU A 198 -9.12 -2.49 21.01
C LEU A 198 -7.64 -2.82 21.13
N TYR A 199 -7.01 -3.14 20.00
CA TYR A 199 -5.61 -3.54 19.92
C TYR A 199 -4.80 -2.60 19.02
N GLN A 200 -3.51 -2.46 19.28
CA GLN A 200 -2.55 -1.82 18.38
C GLN A 200 -1.69 -2.88 17.70
N GLN A 201 -1.30 -2.65 16.45
CA GLN A 201 -0.37 -3.51 15.72
C GLN A 201 1.05 -3.31 16.26
N GLY A 202 1.72 -4.40 16.62
CA GLY A 202 3.14 -4.45 16.97
C GLY A 202 4.01 -4.86 15.78
N LYS A 203 5.24 -5.31 16.07
CA LYS A 203 6.09 -5.96 15.06
C LYS A 203 5.52 -7.34 14.69
N ASP A 204 5.81 -7.80 13.48
CA ASP A 204 5.59 -9.20 13.03
C ASP A 204 4.17 -9.73 13.29
N ASP A 205 3.15 -8.93 12.93
CA ASP A 205 1.72 -9.22 13.12
C ASP A 205 1.26 -9.43 14.58
N ALA A 206 2.11 -9.12 15.57
CA ALA A 206 1.74 -9.07 16.98
C ALA A 206 0.65 -8.00 17.20
N VAL A 207 -0.22 -8.24 18.18
CA VAL A 207 -1.29 -7.31 18.56
C VAL A 207 -1.27 -7.13 20.07
N LEU A 208 -1.24 -5.88 20.52
CA LEU A 208 -1.16 -5.52 21.93
C LEU A 208 -2.48 -4.86 22.36
N PRO A 209 -3.13 -5.29 23.45
CA PRO A 209 -4.36 -4.64 23.92
C PRO A 209 -4.05 -3.21 24.37
N VAL A 210 -4.95 -2.28 24.01
CA VAL A 210 -4.83 -0.85 24.35
C VAL A 210 -5.85 -0.45 25.41
N ARG A 211 -7.13 -0.73 25.15
CA ARG A 211 -8.25 -0.43 26.06
C ARG A 211 -9.51 -1.20 25.66
N THR A 212 -10.47 -1.32 26.58
CA THR A 212 -11.83 -1.74 26.27
C THR A 212 -12.73 -0.53 26.00
N VAL A 213 -13.79 -0.73 25.21
CA VAL A 213 -14.80 0.30 24.88
C VAL A 213 -16.18 -0.35 24.84
N LEU A 214 -17.15 0.20 25.57
CA LEU A 214 -18.57 -0.11 25.39
C LEU A 214 -19.11 0.65 24.17
N VAL A 215 -19.58 -0.07 23.15
CA VAL A 215 -20.00 0.52 21.88
C VAL A 215 -21.46 0.97 21.95
N GLY A 216 -21.70 2.26 22.17
CA GLY A 216 -23.04 2.86 22.09
C GLY A 216 -23.49 3.15 20.66
N ARG A 217 -22.53 3.47 19.77
CA ARG A 217 -22.77 3.78 18.35
C ARG A 217 -21.76 3.02 17.49
N ALA A 218 -22.26 2.27 16.50
CA ALA A 218 -21.45 1.63 15.46
C ALA A 218 -21.85 2.22 14.10
N GLN A 219 -20.87 2.56 13.26
CA GLN A 219 -21.09 3.15 11.93
C GLN A 219 -20.12 2.56 10.91
N THR A 220 -20.59 2.44 9.68
CA THR A 220 -19.73 2.33 8.49
C THR A 220 -19.00 3.64 8.25
N GLU A 221 -17.90 3.61 7.49
CA GLU A 221 -17.27 4.86 7.07
C GLU A 221 -18.17 5.67 6.12
N GLN A 222 -18.94 5.01 5.25
CA GLN A 222 -19.90 5.67 4.36
C GLN A 222 -20.87 6.58 5.13
N GLU A 223 -21.48 6.09 6.20
CA GLU A 223 -22.40 6.87 7.03
C GLU A 223 -21.72 8.09 7.66
N LEU A 224 -20.45 7.95 8.08
CA LEU A 224 -19.69 9.02 8.71
C LEU A 224 -19.26 10.10 7.69
N VAL A 225 -18.79 9.68 6.52
CA VAL A 225 -18.40 10.55 5.40
C VAL A 225 -19.60 11.32 4.85
N GLN A 226 -20.74 10.65 4.68
CA GLN A 226 -21.98 11.29 4.25
C GLN A 226 -22.50 12.28 5.31
N ALA A 227 -22.39 11.97 6.60
CA ALA A 227 -22.73 12.90 7.68
C ALA A 227 -21.81 14.15 7.72
N ALA A 228 -20.56 14.04 7.25
CA ALA A 228 -19.67 15.18 7.05
C ALA A 228 -19.99 16.00 5.77
N GLY A 229 -21.03 15.63 5.00
CA GLY A 229 -21.42 16.30 3.76
C GLY A 229 -20.36 16.13 2.66
N LEU A 230 -19.85 14.91 2.51
CA LEU A 230 -18.90 14.49 1.49
C LEU A 230 -19.46 13.27 0.74
N HIS A 231 -18.98 13.04 -0.49
CA HIS A 231 -19.27 11.80 -1.21
C HIS A 231 -18.32 10.68 -0.75
N TYR A 232 -18.77 9.43 -0.87
CA TYR A 232 -18.01 8.25 -0.50
C TYR A 232 -17.93 7.28 -1.68
N TYR A 233 -16.76 6.70 -1.93
CA TYR A 233 -16.57 5.65 -2.93
C TYR A 233 -15.60 4.58 -2.42
N ARG A 234 -15.98 3.30 -2.53
CA ARG A 234 -15.23 2.18 -1.96
C ARG A 234 -14.55 1.31 -3.01
N ILE A 235 -13.26 1.07 -2.84
CA ILE A 235 -12.41 0.23 -3.67
C ILE A 235 -11.69 -0.76 -2.76
N THR A 236 -11.99 -2.05 -2.89
CA THR A 236 -11.54 -3.06 -1.92
C THR A 236 -10.14 -3.61 -2.27
N ALA A 237 -9.10 -2.78 -2.16
CA ALA A 237 -7.71 -3.16 -2.45
C ALA A 237 -6.99 -3.80 -1.24
N THR A 238 -6.44 -5.00 -1.43
CA THR A 238 -5.71 -5.76 -0.39
C THR A 238 -4.47 -4.99 0.08
N ASP A 239 -4.18 -4.95 1.38
CA ASP A 239 -2.97 -4.27 1.83
C ASP A 239 -1.69 -4.93 1.34
N HIS A 240 -0.66 -4.10 1.19
CA HIS A 240 0.71 -4.41 0.75
C HIS A 240 0.85 -4.88 -0.71
N LEU A 241 -0.20 -5.40 -1.34
CA LEU A 241 -0.21 -5.92 -2.71
C LEU A 241 -0.42 -4.81 -3.76
N TRP A 242 -0.20 -5.15 -5.03
CA TRP A 242 -0.76 -4.36 -6.14
C TRP A 242 -2.28 -4.60 -6.24
N PRO A 243 -3.12 -3.61 -6.61
CA PRO A 243 -4.55 -3.81 -6.78
C PRO A 243 -4.88 -4.82 -7.90
N ARG A 244 -5.88 -5.67 -7.68
CA ARG A 244 -6.32 -6.68 -8.67
C ARG A 244 -6.83 -6.00 -9.95
N PRO A 245 -6.71 -6.63 -11.15
CA PRO A 245 -7.10 -5.99 -12.41
C PRO A 245 -8.55 -5.48 -12.42
N GLU A 246 -9.50 -6.22 -11.84
CA GLU A 246 -10.91 -5.84 -11.77
C GLU A 246 -11.14 -4.65 -10.83
N THR A 247 -10.25 -4.47 -9.85
CA THR A 247 -10.24 -3.33 -8.91
C THR A 247 -9.75 -2.06 -9.61
N ILE A 248 -8.76 -2.20 -10.51
CA ILE A 248 -8.29 -1.08 -11.35
C ILE A 248 -9.34 -0.73 -12.42
N ASP A 249 -10.00 -1.71 -13.02
CA ASP A 249 -11.14 -1.47 -13.92
C ASP A 249 -12.29 -0.71 -13.23
N GLN A 250 -12.62 -1.06 -11.98
CA GLN A 250 -13.59 -0.33 -11.17
C GLN A 250 -13.15 1.13 -10.98
N PHE A 251 -11.88 1.36 -10.67
CA PHE A 251 -11.32 2.68 -10.50
C PHE A 251 -11.32 3.53 -11.78
N ILE A 252 -10.99 2.93 -12.94
CA ILE A 252 -11.04 3.62 -14.23
C ILE A 252 -12.48 4.09 -14.52
N ARG A 253 -13.47 3.21 -14.36
CA ARG A 253 -14.89 3.55 -14.53
C ARG A 253 -15.35 4.65 -13.57
N PHE A 254 -14.90 4.61 -12.31
CA PHE A 254 -15.14 5.69 -11.36
C PHE A 254 -14.57 7.02 -11.87
N VAL A 255 -13.29 7.05 -12.27
CA VAL A 255 -12.59 8.26 -12.76
C VAL A 255 -13.20 8.83 -14.05
N GLN A 256 -13.75 7.97 -14.92
CA GLN A 256 -14.51 8.36 -16.12
C GLN A 256 -15.88 8.98 -15.79
N SER A 257 -16.51 8.55 -14.69
CA SER A 257 -17.84 9.02 -14.26
C SER A 257 -17.82 10.31 -13.41
N LEU A 258 -16.64 10.80 -13.04
CA LEU A 258 -16.51 11.99 -12.19
C LEU A 258 -17.02 13.25 -12.91
N PRO A 259 -17.78 14.12 -12.21
CA PRO A 259 -18.10 15.44 -12.74
C PRO A 259 -16.84 16.32 -12.83
N PRO A 260 -16.86 17.38 -13.65
CA PRO A 260 -15.81 18.40 -13.65
C PRO A 260 -15.52 18.93 -12.24
N GLN A 261 -14.26 19.28 -11.97
CA GLN A 261 -13.80 19.82 -10.68
C GLN A 261 -14.00 18.91 -9.45
N ALA A 262 -14.37 17.63 -9.63
CA ALA A 262 -14.40 16.67 -8.52
C ALA A 262 -13.03 16.58 -7.82
N TRP A 263 -13.04 16.64 -6.50
CA TRP A 263 -11.85 16.43 -5.67
C TRP A 263 -11.82 15.00 -5.13
N LEU A 264 -10.69 14.31 -5.29
CA LEU A 264 -10.51 12.95 -4.76
C LEU A 264 -9.58 12.95 -3.56
N HIS A 265 -10.07 12.48 -2.42
CA HIS A 265 -9.27 12.19 -1.24
C HIS A 265 -9.11 10.69 -1.06
N PHE A 266 -7.95 10.17 -1.42
CA PHE A 266 -7.62 8.75 -1.29
C PHE A 266 -7.12 8.43 0.11
N HIS A 267 -7.62 7.37 0.74
CA HIS A 267 -6.99 6.84 1.94
C HIS A 267 -6.97 5.33 1.97
N CYS A 268 -6.08 4.82 2.81
CA CYS A 268 -6.06 3.45 3.30
C CYS A 268 -5.60 3.54 4.76
N GLU A 269 -5.35 2.40 5.42
CA GLU A 269 -4.86 2.39 6.81
C GLU A 269 -3.72 3.40 7.07
N ALA A 270 -2.55 3.18 6.46
CA ALA A 270 -1.36 3.99 6.74
C ALA A 270 -1.18 5.21 5.81
N GLY A 271 -2.01 5.35 4.78
CA GLY A 271 -1.88 6.42 3.78
C GLY A 271 -0.71 6.31 2.82
N MET A 272 0.02 5.19 2.83
CA MET A 272 1.26 5.01 2.08
C MET A 272 1.05 4.17 0.81
N GLY A 273 1.08 2.84 0.91
CA GLY A 273 1.13 1.94 -0.26
C GLY A 273 -0.06 2.06 -1.19
N ARG A 274 -1.27 1.71 -0.72
CA ARG A 274 -2.50 1.74 -1.52
C ARG A 274 -2.84 3.16 -1.96
N THR A 275 -2.86 4.12 -1.03
CA THR A 275 -3.12 5.54 -1.34
C THR A 275 -2.20 6.09 -2.43
N THR A 276 -0.89 5.90 -2.32
CA THR A 276 0.04 6.44 -3.32
C THR A 276 -0.06 5.69 -4.64
N ALA A 277 -0.35 4.39 -4.64
CA ALA A 277 -0.63 3.66 -5.88
C ALA A 277 -1.81 4.30 -6.63
N PHE A 278 -2.97 4.48 -5.98
CA PHE A 278 -4.15 5.07 -6.64
C PHE A 278 -3.98 6.55 -7.00
N MET A 279 -3.24 7.34 -6.22
CA MET A 279 -2.86 8.71 -6.63
C MET A 279 -1.98 8.70 -7.90
N ASN A 280 -1.00 7.80 -8.01
CA ASN A 280 -0.22 7.62 -9.24
C ASN A 280 -1.10 7.17 -10.42
N LEU A 281 -2.01 6.20 -10.24
CA LEU A 281 -2.94 5.76 -11.30
C LEU A 281 -3.78 6.95 -11.80
N TYR A 282 -4.35 7.73 -10.87
CA TYR A 282 -5.16 8.90 -11.18
C TYR A 282 -4.37 9.97 -11.93
N ASP A 283 -3.16 10.26 -11.47
CA ASP A 283 -2.29 11.27 -12.06
C ASP A 283 -1.90 10.91 -13.51
N MET A 284 -1.53 9.65 -13.77
CA MET A 284 -1.27 9.16 -15.13
C MET A 284 -2.49 9.36 -16.03
N MET A 285 -3.69 8.97 -15.56
CA MET A 285 -4.93 9.10 -16.34
C MET A 285 -5.29 10.54 -16.67
N LYS A 286 -5.05 11.49 -15.75
CA LYS A 286 -5.38 12.92 -15.95
C LYS A 286 -4.27 13.71 -16.62
N ASN A 287 -3.01 13.26 -16.52
CA ASN A 287 -1.83 13.93 -17.07
C ASN A 287 -0.99 13.00 -17.98
N PRO A 288 -1.56 12.37 -19.03
CA PRO A 288 -0.86 11.37 -19.85
C PRO A 288 0.35 11.93 -20.63
N SER A 289 0.50 13.25 -20.74
CA SER A 289 1.68 13.90 -21.34
C SER A 289 2.88 14.06 -20.38
N VAL A 290 2.74 13.67 -19.11
CA VAL A 290 3.80 13.77 -18.10
C VAL A 290 4.57 12.44 -18.02
N PRO A 291 5.90 12.44 -18.14
CA PRO A 291 6.72 11.23 -18.05
C PRO A 291 6.51 10.45 -16.75
N LEU A 292 6.59 9.11 -16.83
CA LEU A 292 6.48 8.21 -15.66
C LEU A 292 7.42 8.61 -14.50
N LYS A 293 8.66 9.05 -14.79
CA LYS A 293 9.60 9.51 -13.76
C LYS A 293 9.04 10.69 -12.97
N ASP A 294 8.49 11.69 -13.65
CA ASP A 294 7.88 12.87 -13.04
C ASP A 294 6.70 12.48 -12.14
N ILE A 295 5.79 11.63 -12.62
CA ILE A 295 4.64 11.14 -11.85
C ILE A 295 5.09 10.47 -10.54
N LEU A 296 6.02 9.50 -10.63
CA LEU A 296 6.47 8.72 -9.48
C LEU A 296 7.23 9.58 -8.46
N TYR A 297 8.05 10.52 -8.93
CA TYR A 297 8.83 11.42 -8.07
C TYR A 297 7.92 12.46 -7.41
N ARG A 298 7.01 13.10 -8.15
CA ARG A 298 6.14 14.15 -7.57
C ARG A 298 5.15 13.62 -6.54
N GLU A 299 4.58 12.43 -6.76
CA GLU A 299 3.72 11.75 -5.78
C GLU A 299 4.49 11.28 -4.54
N TYR A 300 5.75 10.88 -4.69
CA TYR A 300 6.64 10.61 -3.57
C TYR A 300 6.97 11.91 -2.80
N GLU A 301 7.41 12.95 -3.49
CA GLU A 301 7.91 14.20 -2.91
C GLU A 301 6.83 15.03 -2.21
N ILE A 302 5.55 14.93 -2.58
CA ILE A 302 4.46 15.53 -1.76
C ILE A 302 4.19 14.77 -0.45
N GLY A 303 4.84 13.62 -0.24
CA GLY A 303 4.79 12.81 0.99
C GLY A 303 4.17 11.42 0.82
N GLY A 304 4.09 10.89 -0.40
CA GLY A 304 3.65 9.54 -0.68
C GLY A 304 4.76 8.49 -0.50
N ASN A 305 4.46 7.24 -0.88
CA ASN A 305 5.45 6.17 -1.00
C ASN A 305 6.01 6.10 -2.43
N TYR A 306 7.29 5.75 -2.61
CA TYR A 306 7.82 5.47 -3.95
C TYR A 306 7.30 4.13 -4.48
N THR A 307 6.29 4.18 -5.36
CA THR A 307 5.58 3.00 -5.89
C THR A 307 6.49 2.07 -6.70
N ALA A 308 7.54 2.62 -7.33
CA ALA A 308 8.50 1.86 -8.13
C ALA A 308 9.69 1.28 -7.33
N HIS A 309 9.64 1.33 -6.00
CA HIS A 309 10.66 0.73 -5.13
C HIS A 309 10.87 -0.76 -5.43
N THR A 310 12.13 -1.19 -5.46
CA THR A 310 12.51 -2.60 -5.70
C THR A 310 13.50 -3.10 -4.64
N VAL A 311 13.51 -4.42 -4.43
CA VAL A 311 14.51 -5.10 -3.61
C VAL A 311 15.25 -6.17 -4.43
N SER A 312 16.58 -6.12 -4.39
CA SER A 312 17.47 -7.03 -5.13
C SER A 312 17.69 -8.38 -4.44
N HIS A 313 17.62 -8.41 -3.10
CA HIS A 313 17.84 -9.60 -2.30
C HIS A 313 16.70 -9.81 -1.31
N THR A 314 15.67 -10.55 -1.72
CA THR A 314 14.58 -10.96 -0.82
C THR A 314 15.08 -12.03 0.16
N SER A 315 15.34 -11.62 1.40
CA SER A 315 15.51 -12.58 2.50
C SER A 315 14.24 -13.43 2.65
N PRO A 316 14.33 -14.71 3.06
CA PRO A 316 13.15 -15.49 3.46
C PRO A 316 12.30 -14.82 4.56
N SER A 317 12.89 -13.92 5.36
CA SER A 317 12.18 -13.09 6.34
C SER A 317 11.48 -11.85 5.75
N ASP A 318 11.89 -11.37 4.56
CA ASP A 318 11.22 -10.27 3.87
C ASP A 318 10.13 -10.79 2.93
N TRP A 319 8.99 -11.14 3.52
CA TRP A 319 7.81 -11.55 2.77
C TRP A 319 7.20 -10.42 1.91
N LYS A 320 7.60 -9.15 2.11
CA LYS A 320 7.09 -7.99 1.34
C LYS A 320 7.87 -7.76 0.05
N GLY A 321 9.13 -8.19 0.00
CA GLY A 321 10.04 -8.03 -1.13
C GLY A 321 9.45 -8.37 -2.50
N PRO A 322 8.89 -9.59 -2.72
CA PRO A 322 8.26 -9.95 -3.98
C PRO A 322 7.13 -9.01 -4.39
N TYR A 323 6.34 -8.51 -3.42
CA TYR A 323 5.24 -7.58 -3.67
C TYR A 323 5.71 -6.15 -3.98
N TYR A 324 6.88 -5.71 -3.48
CA TYR A 324 7.49 -4.45 -3.96
C TYR A 324 7.89 -4.55 -5.43
N ASN A 325 8.57 -5.63 -5.80
CA ASN A 325 8.99 -5.88 -7.18
C ASN A 325 7.78 -6.02 -8.12
N GLU A 326 6.70 -6.67 -7.67
CA GLU A 326 5.41 -6.69 -8.39
C GLU A 326 4.85 -5.29 -8.61
N LYS A 327 4.72 -4.46 -7.57
CA LYS A 327 4.21 -3.08 -7.71
C LYS A 327 5.07 -2.24 -8.67
N SER A 328 6.40 -2.40 -8.63
CA SER A 328 7.31 -1.69 -9.55
C SER A 328 7.19 -2.15 -11.01
N ARG A 329 6.87 -3.42 -11.27
CA ARG A 329 6.48 -3.90 -12.62
C ARG A 329 5.14 -3.30 -13.03
N MET A 330 4.13 -3.45 -12.17
CA MET A 330 2.73 -3.17 -12.53
C MET A 330 2.46 -1.68 -12.73
N ILE A 331 3.13 -0.79 -12.01
CA ILE A 331 2.99 0.66 -12.22
C ILE A 331 3.55 1.11 -13.60
N ARG A 332 4.57 0.42 -14.12
CA ARG A 332 5.11 0.67 -15.48
C ARG A 332 4.16 0.18 -16.55
N LEU A 333 3.58 -1.00 -16.36
CA LEU A 333 2.55 -1.55 -17.25
C LEU A 333 1.28 -0.68 -17.26
N PHE A 334 0.85 -0.15 -16.10
CA PHE A 334 -0.29 0.77 -16.06
C PHE A 334 0.00 2.09 -16.79
N TYR A 335 1.21 2.62 -16.67
CA TYR A 335 1.62 3.79 -17.45
C TYR A 335 1.55 3.51 -18.97
N GLN A 336 2.05 2.35 -19.41
CA GLN A 336 1.96 1.93 -20.82
C GLN A 336 0.48 1.82 -21.28
N TYR A 337 -0.36 1.12 -20.51
CA TYR A 337 -1.81 1.06 -20.74
C TYR A 337 -2.42 2.45 -20.91
N VAL A 338 -2.07 3.41 -20.04
CA VAL A 338 -2.53 4.78 -20.16
C VAL A 338 -2.09 5.40 -21.48
N GLN A 339 -0.81 5.30 -21.87
CA GLN A 339 -0.31 5.86 -23.13
C GLN A 339 -1.05 5.35 -24.36
N GLU A 340 -1.40 4.07 -24.37
CA GLU A 340 -2.10 3.42 -25.48
C GLU A 340 -3.61 3.72 -25.49
N ASN A 341 -4.24 3.94 -24.33
CA ASN A 341 -5.70 3.98 -24.19
C ASN A 341 -6.30 5.33 -23.79
N TYR A 342 -5.51 6.35 -23.41
CA TYR A 342 -6.07 7.65 -23.00
C TYR A 342 -6.84 8.36 -24.13
N ARG A 343 -6.40 8.20 -25.39
CA ARG A 343 -7.02 8.85 -26.56
C ARG A 343 -8.40 8.29 -26.91
N THR A 344 -8.64 7.02 -26.61
CA THR A 344 -9.95 6.36 -26.78
C THR A 344 -10.80 6.47 -25.52
N ASN A 345 -10.39 7.26 -24.53
CA ASN A 345 -11.01 7.34 -23.20
C ASN A 345 -11.19 5.95 -22.55
N PHE A 346 -10.15 5.11 -22.61
CA PHE A 346 -10.10 3.81 -21.92
C PHE A 346 -11.24 2.83 -22.30
N VAL A 347 -11.60 2.76 -23.58
CA VAL A 347 -12.59 1.79 -24.09
C VAL A 347 -12.16 0.33 -23.86
N HIS A 348 -10.87 0.03 -23.94
CA HIS A 348 -10.33 -1.27 -23.52
C HIS A 348 -10.07 -1.25 -22.01
N SER A 349 -10.61 -2.25 -21.29
CA SER A 349 -10.36 -2.40 -19.85
C SER A 349 -8.90 -2.76 -19.58
N TRP A 350 -8.40 -2.35 -18.41
CA TRP A 350 -7.06 -2.69 -17.96
C TRP A 350 -6.88 -4.21 -17.82
N SER A 351 -7.90 -4.91 -17.32
CA SER A 351 -7.89 -6.38 -17.22
C SER A 351 -7.67 -7.09 -18.56
N ASN A 352 -8.37 -6.67 -19.61
CA ASN A 352 -8.25 -7.26 -20.94
C ASN A 352 -6.91 -6.89 -21.60
N TRP A 353 -6.50 -5.62 -21.48
CA TRP A 353 -5.21 -5.15 -22.00
C TRP A 353 -4.04 -5.89 -21.36
N LEU A 354 -4.03 -6.02 -20.03
CA LEU A 354 -2.98 -6.71 -19.28
C LEU A 354 -2.88 -8.18 -19.70
N LYS A 355 -4.02 -8.86 -19.84
CA LYS A 355 -4.06 -10.27 -20.25
C LYS A 355 -3.43 -10.51 -21.63
N ALA A 356 -3.64 -9.61 -22.59
CA ALA A 356 -3.01 -9.68 -23.91
C ALA A 356 -1.47 -9.56 -23.79
N HIS A 357 -1.00 -8.49 -23.13
CA HIS A 357 0.43 -8.19 -22.97
C HIS A 357 1.20 -9.19 -22.10
N GLU A 358 0.53 -9.88 -21.16
CA GLU A 358 1.14 -10.99 -20.44
C GLU A 358 1.18 -12.29 -21.25
N THR A 359 0.29 -12.47 -22.24
CA THR A 359 0.31 -13.64 -23.14
C THR A 359 1.41 -13.52 -24.19
N GLU A 360 1.59 -12.33 -24.78
CA GLU A 360 2.65 -12.01 -25.76
C GLU A 360 4.08 -12.16 -25.21
N LYS A 361 4.24 -12.26 -23.88
CA LYS A 361 5.54 -12.53 -23.24
C LYS A 361 5.98 -14.01 -23.32
N TYR A 362 5.06 -14.91 -23.68
CA TYR A 362 5.28 -16.35 -23.72
C TYR A 362 5.06 -16.97 -25.13
N MET A 363 4.93 -16.12 -26.15
CA MET A 363 5.00 -16.47 -27.57
C MET A 363 6.30 -15.94 -28.18
#